data_AF-A0A4R4WDS0-F1
#
_entry.id   AF-A0A4R4WDS0-F1
#
_cell.length_a   1.000
_cell.length_b   1.000
_cell.length_c   1.000
_cell.angle_alpha   90.00
_cell.angle_beta   90.00
_cell.angle_gamma   90.00
#
_symmetry.space_group_name_H-M   'P 1'
#
loop_
_entity.id
_entity.type
_entity.pdbx_description
1 polymer ?
#
loop_
_entity_poly.entity_id
_entity_poly.type
_entity_poly.pdbx_seq_one_letter_code
_entity_poly.pdbx_strand_id
1 'polypeptide(L)'
;MTKATRKSPSSPAAHAADSHDLIRVQGARENNLKDVSVEIPKRRLTVFTGVSGSGKSSLVFGTIAAESQRLINETYSAFLQGFMPNLARPEVDLLDGLTTAIIVDQERMGANPRSTVGTATDANAMLRILFSRLGEPHVGPPAAYSFNVPKRTATGSMVADKGAGEKTVVRNAVYH
;
A
#
# COMPACT_ATOMS: atom_id res chain seq x y z
N MET A 1 57.48 4.02 32.30
CA MET A 1 56.16 4.36 31.72
C MET A 1 55.77 3.28 30.74
N THR A 2 54.89 2.36 31.14
CA THR A 2 54.51 1.17 30.37
C THR A 2 53.41 1.55 29.38
N LYS A 3 53.67 1.38 28.08
CA LYS A 3 52.71 1.70 27.01
C LYS A 3 51.60 0.64 27.03
N ALA A 4 50.37 1.03 27.35
CA ALA A 4 49.22 0.14 27.28
C ALA A 4 48.98 -0.28 25.81
N THR A 5 49.06 -1.57 25.54
CA THR A 5 48.69 -2.17 24.25
C THR A 5 47.19 -1.97 24.02
N ARG A 6 46.83 -1.13 23.06
CA ARG A 6 45.45 -1.01 22.56
C ARG A 6 45.08 -2.32 21.88
N LYS A 7 44.13 -3.05 22.45
CA LYS A 7 43.48 -4.19 21.81
C LYS A 7 42.69 -3.65 20.61
N SER A 8 43.09 -4.00 19.40
CA SER A 8 42.30 -3.75 18.19
C SER A 8 40.92 -4.38 18.38
N PRO A 9 39.82 -3.69 18.06
CA PRO A 9 38.50 -4.29 18.14
C PRO A 9 38.47 -5.47 17.16
N SER A 10 38.20 -6.66 17.68
CA SER A 10 37.90 -7.83 16.85
C SER A 10 36.75 -7.48 15.92
N SER A 11 36.92 -7.71 14.61
CA SER A 11 35.81 -7.55 13.65
C SER A 11 34.58 -8.29 14.19
N PRO A 12 33.42 -7.62 14.29
CA PRO A 12 32.20 -8.29 14.75
C PRO A 12 31.94 -9.49 13.84
N ALA A 13 31.53 -10.61 14.43
CA ALA A 13 31.12 -11.78 13.66
C ALA A 13 30.09 -11.36 12.60
N ALA A 14 30.24 -11.87 11.37
CA ALA A 14 29.35 -11.55 10.27
C ALA A 14 27.90 -11.81 10.69
N HIS A 15 27.03 -10.82 10.53
CA HIS A 15 25.63 -10.97 10.91
C HIS A 15 24.93 -11.85 9.88
N ALA A 16 23.94 -12.65 10.29
CA ALA A 16 23.19 -13.52 9.36
C ALA A 16 22.53 -12.74 8.20
N ALA A 17 22.26 -11.45 8.37
CA ALA A 17 21.77 -10.60 7.29
C ALA A 17 22.82 -10.35 6.18
N ASP A 18 24.10 -10.40 6.50
CA ASP A 18 25.20 -10.10 5.57
C ASP A 18 25.43 -11.25 4.57
N SER A 19 24.75 -12.39 4.75
CA SER A 19 24.68 -13.47 3.75
C SER A 19 23.64 -13.23 2.65
N HIS A 20 22.87 -12.13 2.74
CA HIS A 20 21.84 -11.80 1.76
C HIS A 20 22.36 -10.79 0.74
N ASP A 21 21.73 -10.76 -0.43
CA ASP A 21 22.05 -9.81 -1.48
C ASP A 21 21.90 -8.35 -1.02
N LEU A 22 22.52 -7.45 -1.78
CA LEU A 22 22.48 -6.01 -1.58
C LEU A 22 21.50 -5.38 -2.56
N ILE A 23 20.96 -4.21 -2.22
CA ILE A 23 20.41 -3.29 -3.21
C ILE A 23 21.56 -2.38 -3.64
N ARG A 24 21.91 -2.41 -4.93
CA ARG A 24 23.01 -1.63 -5.49
C ARG A 24 22.44 -0.48 -6.29
N VAL A 25 22.82 0.74 -5.91
CA VAL A 25 22.50 1.97 -6.64
C VAL A 25 23.81 2.51 -7.21
N GLN A 26 23.88 2.74 -8.52
CA GLN A 26 25.04 3.36 -9.16
C GLN A 26 24.62 4.56 -10.01
N GLY A 27 25.32 5.67 -9.81
CA GLY A 27 25.13 6.89 -10.58
C GLY A 27 23.72 7.51 -10.46
N ALA A 28 23.14 7.52 -9.27
CA ALA A 28 21.84 8.17 -9.07
C ALA A 28 21.96 9.71 -9.17
N ARG A 29 21.12 10.30 -10.03
CA ARG A 29 21.08 11.74 -10.36
C ARG A 29 19.69 12.36 -10.25
N GLU A 30 18.72 11.58 -9.77
CA GLU A 30 17.35 12.03 -9.54
C GLU A 30 17.28 13.33 -8.70
N ASN A 31 16.61 14.34 -9.23
CA ASN A 31 16.51 15.70 -8.67
C ASN A 31 17.88 16.37 -8.41
N ASN A 32 18.33 16.38 -7.15
CA ASN A 32 19.55 17.07 -6.72
C ASN A 32 20.68 16.10 -6.33
N LEU A 33 20.52 14.81 -6.60
CA LEU A 33 21.58 13.82 -6.42
C LEU A 33 22.73 14.10 -7.40
N LYS A 34 23.96 13.93 -6.92
CA LYS A 34 25.18 14.22 -7.67
C LYS A 34 25.96 12.93 -7.91
N ASP A 35 25.45 12.10 -8.81
CA ASP A 35 26.07 10.84 -9.23
C ASP A 35 26.33 9.88 -8.06
N VAL A 36 25.29 9.65 -7.25
CA VAL A 36 25.41 8.92 -5.99
C VAL A 36 25.41 7.41 -6.24
N SER A 37 26.43 6.72 -5.74
CA SER A 37 26.51 5.25 -5.73
C SER A 37 26.54 4.73 -4.29
N VAL A 38 25.67 3.78 -3.97
CA VAL A 38 25.54 3.21 -2.62
C VAL A 38 25.07 1.76 -2.67
N GLU A 39 25.54 0.97 -1.71
CA GLU A 39 25.06 -0.39 -1.48
C GLU A 39 24.28 -0.44 -0.17
N ILE A 40 23.08 -1.03 -0.21
CA ILE A 40 22.18 -1.13 0.93
C ILE A 40 21.98 -2.62 1.27
N PRO A 41 22.38 -3.07 2.46
CA PRO A 41 22.22 -4.47 2.83
C PRO A 41 20.74 -4.82 3.05
N LYS A 42 20.30 -5.94 2.47
CA LYS A 42 18.96 -6.47 2.74
C LYS A 42 18.90 -7.02 4.16
N ARG A 43 17.69 -7.05 4.72
CA ARG A 43 17.39 -7.62 6.06
C ARG A 43 18.19 -6.96 7.20
N ARG A 44 18.59 -5.70 6.98
CA ARG A 44 19.16 -4.79 7.98
C ARG A 44 18.25 -3.57 8.07
N LEU A 45 18.21 -2.95 9.24
CA LEU A 45 17.65 -1.61 9.38
C LEU A 45 18.69 -0.60 8.89
N THR A 46 18.47 -0.05 7.69
CA THR A 46 19.30 1.02 7.13
C THR A 46 18.63 2.36 7.38
N VAL A 47 19.35 3.27 8.04
CA VAL A 47 18.85 4.63 8.33
C VAL A 47 19.62 5.63 7.48
N PHE A 48 18.91 6.39 6.66
CA PHE A 48 19.48 7.50 5.90
C PHE A 48 19.40 8.79 6.72
N THR A 49 20.55 9.32 7.12
CA THR A 49 20.64 10.54 7.92
C THR A 49 21.30 11.66 7.14
N GLY A 50 21.13 12.91 7.58
CA GLY A 50 21.67 14.09 6.92
C GLY A 50 20.72 15.29 6.96
N VAL A 51 21.26 16.49 6.72
CA VAL A 51 20.52 17.76 6.76
C VAL A 51 19.36 17.82 5.75
N SER A 52 18.40 18.72 5.95
CA SER A 52 17.33 18.94 4.96
C SER A 52 17.92 19.29 3.59
N GLY A 53 17.30 18.82 2.51
CA GLY A 53 17.78 19.06 1.13
C GLY A 53 19.01 18.27 0.69
N SER A 54 19.60 17.41 1.54
CA SER A 54 20.77 16.58 1.16
C SER A 54 20.51 15.51 0.10
N GLY A 55 19.26 15.30 -0.33
CA GLY A 55 18.91 14.29 -1.34
C GLY A 55 18.47 12.93 -0.79
N LYS A 56 18.33 12.76 0.54
CA LYS A 56 17.85 11.49 1.15
C LYS A 56 16.53 11.01 0.53
N SER A 57 15.55 11.91 0.43
CA SER A 57 14.24 11.59 -0.14
C SER A 57 14.33 11.31 -1.64
N SER A 58 15.18 12.05 -2.36
CA SER A 58 15.46 11.82 -3.78
C SER A 58 16.04 10.41 -4.02
N LEU A 59 16.94 9.96 -3.15
CA LEU A 59 17.52 8.61 -3.22
C LEU A 59 16.51 7.52 -2.84
N VAL A 60 15.85 7.65 -1.68
CA VAL A 60 14.98 6.59 -1.15
C VAL A 60 13.65 6.52 -1.90
N PHE A 61 12.93 7.64 -2.00
CA PHE A 61 11.59 7.67 -2.60
C PHE A 61 11.67 7.91 -4.11
N GLY A 62 12.44 8.91 -4.53
CA GLY A 62 12.55 9.32 -5.93
C GLY A 62 13.28 8.32 -6.81
N THR A 63 14.23 7.55 -6.28
CA THR A 63 15.04 6.59 -7.05
C THR A 63 14.66 5.14 -6.73
N ILE A 64 14.93 4.68 -5.50
CA ILE A 64 14.79 3.27 -5.14
C ILE A 64 13.33 2.82 -5.17
N ALA A 65 12.45 3.55 -4.47
CA ALA A 65 11.05 3.18 -4.37
C ALA A 65 10.30 3.41 -5.69
N ALA A 66 10.59 4.49 -6.41
CA ALA A 66 10.03 4.76 -7.73
C ALA A 66 10.33 3.62 -8.72
N GLU A 67 11.58 3.17 -8.80
CA GLU A 67 11.93 2.06 -9.70
C GLU A 67 11.31 0.73 -9.25
N SER A 68 11.29 0.46 -7.94
CA SER A 68 10.61 -0.73 -7.42
C SER A 68 9.12 -0.76 -7.79
N GLN A 69 8.42 0.37 -7.63
CA GLN A 69 7.01 0.49 -8.00
C GLN A 69 6.82 0.36 -9.51
N ARG A 70 7.70 0.96 -10.33
CA ARG A 70 7.67 0.84 -11.79
C ARG A 70 7.79 -0.61 -12.25
N LEU A 71 8.75 -1.35 -11.70
CA LEU A 71 8.95 -2.78 -12.02
C LEU A 71 7.75 -3.64 -11.63
N ILE A 72 7.11 -3.37 -10.49
CA ILE A 72 5.86 -4.05 -10.11
C ILE A 72 4.76 -3.71 -11.10
N ASN A 73 4.65 -2.45 -11.52
CA ASN A 73 3.61 -2.03 -12.45
C ASN A 73 3.69 -2.76 -13.80
N GLU A 74 4.91 -3.07 -14.26
CA GLU A 74 5.15 -3.86 -15.47
C GLU A 74 4.64 -5.31 -15.38
N THR A 75 4.43 -5.84 -14.17
CA THR A 75 3.89 -7.20 -13.98
C THR A 75 2.37 -7.28 -14.14
N TYR A 76 1.66 -6.15 -14.15
CA TYR A 76 0.22 -6.13 -14.41
C TYR A 76 -0.10 -6.25 -15.90
N SER A 77 -1.33 -6.67 -16.21
CA SER A 77 -1.81 -6.72 -17.59
C SER A 77 -1.88 -5.33 -18.23
N ALA A 78 -1.72 -5.24 -19.55
CA ALA A 78 -1.83 -3.98 -20.29
C ALA A 78 -3.17 -3.26 -20.05
N PHE A 79 -4.25 -4.01 -19.81
CA PHE A 79 -5.55 -3.46 -19.42
C PHE A 79 -5.47 -2.67 -18.10
N LEU A 80 -4.85 -3.25 -17.07
CA LEU A 80 -4.71 -2.58 -15.77
C LEU A 80 -3.71 -1.42 -15.84
N GLN A 81 -2.62 -1.59 -16.59
CA GLN A 81 -1.60 -0.55 -16.77
C GLN A 81 -2.20 0.77 -17.30
N GLY A 82 -3.22 0.71 -18.15
CA GLY A 82 -3.92 1.90 -18.65
C GLY A 82 -4.63 2.76 -17.58
N PHE A 83 -4.86 2.20 -16.38
CA PHE A 83 -5.46 2.90 -15.25
C PHE A 83 -4.45 3.24 -14.15
N MET A 84 -3.18 2.83 -14.30
CA MET A 84 -2.14 3.04 -13.31
C MET A 84 -1.41 4.37 -13.53
N PRO A 85 -0.90 5.00 -12.46
CA PRO A 85 -0.05 6.16 -12.61
C PRO A 85 1.21 5.80 -13.41
N ASN A 86 1.53 6.62 -14.41
CA ASN A 86 2.76 6.47 -15.18
C ASN A 86 3.93 6.97 -14.32
N LEU A 87 4.71 6.05 -13.77
CA LEU A 87 5.93 6.37 -13.03
C LEU A 87 7.07 6.54 -14.03
N ALA A 88 7.61 7.76 -14.10
CA ALA A 88 8.82 8.03 -14.87
C ALA A 88 9.97 7.18 -14.32
N ARG A 89 10.83 6.69 -15.22
CA ARG A 89 12.03 5.98 -14.83
C ARG A 89 12.99 6.99 -14.17
N PRO A 90 13.50 6.71 -12.96
CA PRO A 90 14.42 7.63 -12.30
C PRO A 90 15.75 7.71 -13.02
N GLU A 91 16.45 8.84 -12.88
CA GLU A 91 17.78 9.01 -13.45
C GLU A 91 18.84 8.27 -12.61
N VAL A 92 19.19 7.05 -13.03
CA VAL A 92 20.20 6.19 -12.40
C VAL A 92 20.84 5.27 -13.45
N ASP A 93 22.14 4.98 -13.33
CA ASP A 93 22.85 4.11 -14.29
C ASP A 93 22.53 2.64 -14.08
N LEU A 94 22.58 2.18 -12.81
CA LEU A 94 22.25 0.82 -12.43
C LEU A 94 21.49 0.81 -11.11
N LEU A 95 20.40 0.05 -11.09
CA LEU A 95 19.66 -0.28 -9.88
C LEU A 95 19.44 -1.80 -9.86
N ASP A 96 20.15 -2.49 -8.98
CA ASP A 96 20.15 -3.95 -8.91
C ASP A 96 19.75 -4.44 -7.51
N GLY A 97 19.24 -5.67 -7.45
CA GLY A 97 18.81 -6.32 -6.22
C GLY A 97 17.54 -5.72 -5.63
N LEU A 98 16.73 -4.98 -6.39
CA LEU A 98 15.45 -4.48 -5.90
C LEU A 98 14.49 -5.60 -5.52
N THR A 99 13.68 -5.33 -4.50
CA THR A 99 12.49 -6.10 -4.13
C THR A 99 11.29 -5.16 -4.13
N THR A 100 10.08 -5.71 -4.09
CA THR A 100 8.87 -4.93 -3.92
C THR A 100 8.98 -4.02 -2.71
N ALA A 101 8.85 -2.71 -2.93
CA ALA A 101 8.87 -1.70 -1.90
C ALA A 101 7.46 -1.46 -1.37
N ILE A 102 7.31 -1.47 -0.04
CA ILE A 102 6.13 -0.95 0.64
C ILE A 102 6.53 0.40 1.21
N ILE A 103 5.95 1.47 0.68
CA ILE A 103 6.24 2.83 1.10
C ILE A 103 5.27 3.18 2.24
N VAL A 104 5.81 3.67 3.35
CA VAL A 104 5.04 4.22 4.46
C VAL A 104 5.45 5.67 4.59
N ASP A 105 4.55 6.59 4.23
CA ASP A 105 4.77 8.03 4.27
C ASP A 105 3.75 8.73 5.19
N GLN A 106 3.72 10.05 5.13
CA GLN A 106 2.80 10.89 5.90
C GLN A 106 1.61 11.39 5.06
N GLU A 107 1.42 10.88 3.84
CA GLU A 107 0.28 11.29 3.04
C GLU A 107 -1.02 10.90 3.74
N ARG A 108 -1.97 11.83 3.78
CA ARG A 108 -3.26 11.57 4.41
C ARG A 108 -3.99 10.53 3.58
N MET A 109 -4.38 9.42 4.20
CA MET A 109 -5.40 8.54 3.64
C MET A 109 -6.62 9.38 3.27
N GLY A 110 -7.11 9.26 2.03
CA GLY A 110 -7.97 10.23 1.37
C GLY A 110 -9.00 10.91 2.29
N ALA A 111 -9.04 12.25 2.26
CA ALA A 111 -9.77 13.13 3.18
C ALA A 111 -11.30 13.09 3.00
N ASN A 112 -11.89 11.90 3.14
CA ASN A 112 -13.32 11.68 3.13
C ASN A 112 -13.73 11.22 4.54
N PRO A 113 -14.81 11.75 5.14
CA PRO A 113 -15.35 11.23 6.41
C PRO A 113 -15.61 9.71 6.42
N ARG A 114 -15.72 9.10 5.23
CA ARG A 114 -15.87 7.65 5.04
C ARG A 114 -14.56 6.84 5.14
N SER A 115 -13.41 7.51 5.12
CA SER A 115 -12.08 6.92 5.31
C SER A 115 -11.76 6.82 6.80
N THR A 116 -12.13 5.70 7.41
CA THR A 116 -11.88 5.40 8.82
C THR A 116 -10.79 4.33 8.96
N VAL A 117 -10.26 4.15 10.18
CA VAL A 117 -9.35 3.02 10.48
C VAL A 117 -10.01 1.69 10.16
N GLY A 118 -11.32 1.56 10.41
CA GLY A 118 -12.07 0.35 10.12
C GLY A 118 -12.15 0.04 8.61
N THR A 119 -12.19 1.05 7.75
CA THR A 119 -12.13 0.84 6.29
C THR A 119 -10.71 0.63 5.78
N ALA A 120 -9.72 1.29 6.38
CA ALA A 120 -8.31 1.16 6.00
C ALA A 120 -7.72 -0.22 6.28
N THR A 121 -8.22 -0.88 7.33
CA THR A 121 -7.72 -2.18 7.82
C THR A 121 -8.60 -3.36 7.41
N ASP A 122 -9.65 -3.12 6.61
CA ASP A 122 -10.73 -4.05 6.32
C ASP A 122 -11.48 -4.62 7.55
N ALA A 123 -11.19 -4.16 8.77
CA ALA A 123 -11.88 -4.57 9.97
C ALA A 123 -13.40 -4.33 9.87
N ASN A 124 -13.81 -3.21 9.28
CA ASN A 124 -15.22 -2.91 9.04
C ASN A 124 -15.86 -3.93 8.08
N ALA A 125 -15.15 -4.41 7.06
CA ALA A 125 -15.69 -5.44 6.17
C ALA A 125 -15.93 -6.77 6.92
N MET A 126 -14.99 -7.17 7.77
CA MET A 126 -15.14 -8.36 8.62
C MET A 126 -16.29 -8.21 9.63
N LEU A 127 -16.40 -7.05 10.27
CA LEU A 127 -17.48 -6.75 11.20
C LEU A 127 -18.85 -6.80 10.52
N ARG A 128 -18.99 -6.29 9.29
CA ARG A 128 -20.24 -6.38 8.52
C ARG A 128 -20.66 -7.83 8.27
N ILE A 129 -19.70 -8.72 7.99
CA ILE A 129 -19.97 -10.16 7.87
C ILE A 129 -20.41 -10.74 9.22
N LEU A 130 -19.69 -10.42 10.29
CA LEU A 130 -19.99 -10.88 11.65
C LEU A 130 -21.42 -10.48 12.07
N PHE A 131 -21.75 -9.19 12.00
CA PHE A 131 -23.07 -8.68 12.39
C PHE A 131 -24.19 -9.19 11.49
N SER A 132 -23.94 -9.42 10.20
CA SER A 132 -24.95 -10.03 9.33
C SER A 132 -25.33 -11.46 9.74
N ARG A 133 -24.42 -12.18 10.40
CA ARG A 133 -24.63 -13.57 10.82
C ARG A 133 -25.09 -13.71 12.27
N LEU A 134 -24.59 -12.86 13.15
CA LEU A 134 -24.71 -12.99 14.60
C LEU A 134 -25.38 -11.78 15.27
N GLY A 135 -25.66 -10.71 14.52
CA GLY A 135 -26.21 -9.49 15.09
C GLY A 135 -27.66 -9.66 15.51
N GLU A 136 -27.96 -9.29 16.75
CA GLU A 136 -29.31 -9.14 17.27
C GLU A 136 -29.57 -7.66 17.62
N PRO A 137 -30.58 -7.00 17.01
CA PRO A 137 -31.48 -7.53 15.99
C PRO A 137 -30.78 -7.76 14.64
N HIS A 138 -31.25 -8.73 13.87
CA HIS A 138 -30.77 -8.99 12.52
C HIS A 138 -31.34 -7.96 11.54
N VAL A 139 -30.47 -7.30 10.78
CA VAL A 139 -30.82 -6.17 9.89
C VAL A 139 -30.62 -6.51 8.41
N GLY A 140 -30.06 -7.68 8.09
CA GLY A 140 -29.94 -8.18 6.71
C GLY A 140 -28.51 -8.61 6.32
N PRO A 141 -28.16 -8.58 5.02
CA PRO A 141 -26.83 -8.99 4.53
C PRO A 141 -25.72 -8.00 4.92
N PRO A 142 -24.42 -8.32 4.72
CA PRO A 142 -23.30 -7.42 5.06
C PRO A 142 -23.39 -6.00 4.48
N ALA A 143 -24.09 -5.83 3.34
CA ALA A 143 -24.34 -4.52 2.75
C ALA A 143 -25.25 -3.63 3.64
N ALA A 144 -26.17 -4.22 4.40
CA ALA A 144 -27.05 -3.52 5.34
C ALA A 144 -26.29 -2.85 6.50
N TYR A 145 -25.11 -3.35 6.83
CA TYR A 145 -24.24 -2.83 7.88
C TYR A 145 -23.17 -1.86 7.34
N SER A 146 -23.26 -1.45 6.07
CA SER A 146 -22.32 -0.51 5.46
C SER A 146 -22.82 0.93 5.53
N PHE A 147 -21.97 1.83 6.00
CA PHE A 147 -22.21 3.28 5.88
C PHE A 147 -21.78 3.86 4.52
N ASN A 148 -21.12 3.04 3.68
CA ASN A 148 -20.64 3.45 2.35
C ASN A 148 -21.59 3.04 1.23
N VAL A 149 -22.56 2.16 1.50
CA VAL A 149 -23.53 1.70 0.51
C VAL A 149 -24.86 2.40 0.79
N PRO A 150 -25.36 3.23 -0.15
CA PRO A 150 -26.61 3.95 0.06
C PRO A 150 -27.80 2.97 0.09
N LYS A 151 -28.58 3.02 1.16
CA LYS A 151 -29.84 2.29 1.27
C LYS A 151 -30.83 2.82 0.22
N ARG A 152 -31.31 1.95 -0.66
CA ARG A 152 -32.35 2.30 -1.64
C ARG A 152 -33.66 1.69 -1.19
N THR A 153 -34.66 2.53 -0.92
CA THR A 153 -36.03 2.09 -0.68
C THR A 153 -36.82 2.30 -1.96
N ALA A 154 -37.36 1.24 -2.53
CA ALA A 154 -38.28 1.35 -3.66
C ALA A 154 -39.70 1.00 -3.20
N THR A 155 -40.65 1.84 -3.60
CA THR A 155 -42.08 1.65 -3.33
C THR A 155 -42.79 1.65 -4.68
N GLY A 156 -43.48 0.56 -5.03
CA GLY A 156 -44.10 0.41 -6.35
C GLY A 156 -44.95 -0.84 -6.46
N SER A 157 -45.81 -0.92 -7.47
CA SER A 157 -46.57 -2.14 -7.78
C SER A 157 -45.85 -2.93 -8.87
N MET A 158 -45.45 -4.17 -8.59
CA MET A 158 -45.04 -5.12 -9.62
C MET A 158 -46.28 -5.86 -10.12
N VAL A 159 -46.51 -5.82 -11.42
CA VAL A 159 -47.51 -6.66 -12.09
C VAL A 159 -46.74 -7.80 -12.74
N ALA A 160 -46.87 -9.01 -12.19
CA ALA A 160 -46.30 -10.20 -12.81
C ALA A 160 -47.35 -10.76 -13.76
N ASP A 161 -47.07 -10.71 -15.07
CA ASP A 161 -47.97 -11.28 -16.07
C ASP A 161 -47.72 -12.79 -16.17
N LYS A 162 -48.21 -13.53 -15.18
CA LYS A 162 -48.31 -14.99 -15.22
C LYS A 162 -49.79 -15.38 -15.39
N GLY A 163 -50.43 -14.94 -16.47
CA GLY A 163 -51.73 -15.45 -16.94
C GLY A 163 -52.96 -15.16 -16.06
N ALA A 164 -52.77 -14.74 -14.81
CA ALA A 164 -53.77 -14.17 -13.94
C ALA A 164 -53.15 -12.90 -13.35
N GLY A 165 -53.68 -11.72 -13.68
CA GLY A 165 -53.10 -10.41 -13.37
C GLY A 165 -53.00 -10.09 -11.87
N GLU A 166 -52.14 -10.80 -11.15
CA GLU A 166 -51.90 -10.63 -9.74
C GLU A 166 -50.98 -9.41 -9.53
N LYS A 167 -51.59 -8.29 -9.10
CA LYS A 167 -50.86 -7.08 -8.74
C LYS A 167 -50.22 -7.26 -7.37
N THR A 168 -48.91 -7.47 -7.34
CA THR A 168 -48.16 -7.48 -6.09
C THR A 168 -47.70 -6.06 -5.75
N VAL A 169 -48.31 -5.45 -4.74
CA VAL A 169 -47.89 -4.12 -4.27
C VAL A 169 -46.67 -4.28 -3.36
N VAL A 170 -45.51 -3.85 -3.85
CA VAL A 170 -44.27 -3.84 -3.08
C VAL A 170 -44.21 -2.54 -2.28
N ARG A 171 -44.50 -2.63 -0.98
CA ARG A 171 -44.39 -1.48 -0.06
C ARG A 171 -43.07 -1.57 0.70
N ASN A 172 -42.27 -0.51 0.63
CA ASN A 172 -41.05 -0.33 1.42
C ASN A 172 -40.01 -1.45 1.28
N ALA A 173 -39.81 -1.97 0.06
CA ALA A 173 -38.73 -2.92 -0.15
C ALA A 173 -37.39 -2.19 -0.02
N VAL A 174 -36.57 -2.69 0.91
CA VAL A 174 -35.23 -2.18 1.17
C VAL A 174 -34.23 -3.00 0.36
N TYR A 175 -33.48 -2.30 -0.47
CA TYR A 175 -32.35 -2.85 -1.22
C TYR A 175 -31.05 -2.29 -0.64
N HIS A 176 -30.10 -3.19 -0.45
CA HIS A 176 -28.76 -2.91 0.04
C HIS A 176 -27.73 -3.17 -1.06
#